data_AF-A0A674JTQ4-F1
#
_entry.id   AF-A0A674JTQ4-F1
#
_cell.length_a   1.000
_cell.length_b   1.000
_cell.length_c   1.000
_cell.angle_alpha   90.00
_cell.angle_beta   90.00
_cell.angle_gamma   90.00
#
_symmetry.space_group_name_H-M   'P 1'
#
loop_
_entity.id
_entity.type
_entity.pdbx_description
1 polymer ?
#
loop_
_entity_poly.entity_id
_entity_poly.type
_entity_poly.pdbx_seq_one_letter_code
_entity_poly.pdbx_strand_id
1 'polypeptide(L)' 'MGFLKLIEIENFKSYKGRQIIGPFRRFTAIIGPNGSG' A
#
# COMPACT_ATOMS: atom_id res chain seq x y z
N MET A 1 -14.21 -14.94 8.21
CA MET A 1 -14.15 -13.50 7.93
C MET A 1 -12.93 -13.22 7.06
N GLY A 2 -13.12 -12.56 5.91
CA GLY A 2 -12.00 -12.12 5.07
C GLY A 2 -11.39 -10.82 5.61
N PHE A 3 -10.11 -10.59 5.31
CA PHE A 3 -9.45 -9.30 5.52
C PHE A 3 -8.45 -9.06 4.39
N LEU A 4 -8.17 -7.79 4.10
CA LEU A 4 -7.16 -7.42 3.10
C LEU A 4 -5.77 -7.79 3.63
N LYS A 5 -4.99 -8.58 2.87
CA LYS A 5 -3.64 -8.98 3.28
C LYS A 5 -2.56 -8.05 2.74
N LEU A 6 -2.63 -7.75 1.45
CA LEU A 6 -1.68 -6.91 0.72
C LEU A 6 -2.33 -6.40 -0.58
N ILE A 7 -1.69 -5.44 -1.22
CA ILE A 7 -2.00 -4.96 -2.56
C ILE A 7 -0.70 -5.05 -3.40
N GLU A 8 -0.82 -5.51 -4.65
CA GLU A 8 0.26 -5.43 -5.63
C GLU A 8 -0.11 -4.43 -6.72
N ILE A 9 0.82 -3.54 -7.07
CA ILE A 9 0.65 -2.55 -8.13
C ILE A 9 1.89 -2.54 -9.03
N GLU A 10 1.72 -2.17 -10.30
CA GLU A 10 2.82 -2.01 -11.25
C GLU A 10 2.65 -0.71 -12.04
N ASN A 11 3.66 0.16 -11.98
CA ASN A 11 3.71 1.45 -12.69
C ASN A 11 2.44 2.31 -12.52
N PHE A 12 1.97 2.46 -11.27
CA PHE A 12 0.75 3.21 -10.95
C PHE A 12 1.07 4.53 -10.24
N LYS A 13 0.63 5.66 -10.82
CA LYS A 13 0.91 7.02 -10.28
C LYS A 13 2.41 7.21 -10.04
N SER A 14 2.80 7.66 -8.85
CA SER A 14 4.18 7.87 -8.43
C SER A 14 4.95 6.55 -8.18
N TYR A 15 4.26 5.40 -8.14
CA TYR A 15 4.88 4.10 -7.89
C TYR A 15 5.43 3.48 -9.17
N LYS A 16 6.74 3.65 -9.39
CA LYS A 16 7.48 3.01 -10.49
C LYS A 16 7.77 1.52 -10.17
N GLY A 17 7.65 0.67 -11.18
CA GLY A 17 7.91 -0.77 -11.08
C GLY A 17 6.84 -1.51 -10.30
N ARG A 18 7.11 -2.77 -9.95
CA ARG A 18 6.23 -3.61 -9.13
C ARG A 18 6.41 -3.27 -7.65
N GLN A 19 5.31 -2.94 -6.97
CA GLN A 19 5.29 -2.59 -5.55
C GLN A 19 4.29 -3.47 -4.81
N ILE A 20 4.64 -3.81 -3.56
CA ILE A 20 3.80 -4.58 -2.65
C ILE A 20 3.50 -3.70 -1.44
N ILE A 21 2.22 -3.41 -1.19
CA ILE A 21 1.77 -2.61 -0.05
C ILE A 21 1.10 -3.56 0.95
N GLY A 22 1.65 -3.62 2.15
CA GLY A 22 1.25 -4.54 3.22
C GLY A 22 2.46 -5.12 3.96
N PRO A 23 2.28 -6.08 4.87
CA PRO A 23 1.01 -6.72 5.22
C PRO A 23 0.08 -5.81 6.04
N PHE A 24 -1.23 -5.89 5.75
CA PHE A 24 -2.24 -5.20 6.55
C PHE A 24 -2.70 -6.05 7.75
N ARG A 25 -2.96 -5.38 8.86
CA ARG A 25 -3.65 -5.93 10.03
C ARG A 25 -5.13 -5.55 9.97
N ARG A 26 -5.91 -6.01 10.95
CA ARG A 26 -7.33 -5.61 11.09
C ARG A 26 -7.51 -4.09 11.15
N PHE A 27 -6.51 -3.37 11.67
CA PHE A 27 -6.37 -1.92 11.56
C PHE A 27 -4.94 -1.60 11.13
N THR A 28 -4.76 -0.68 10.18
CA THR A 28 -3.45 -0.20 9.74
C THR A 28 -3.59 1.28 9.40
N ALA A 29 -2.79 2.12 10.04
CA ALA A 29 -2.69 3.53 9.70
C ALA A 29 -1.59 3.73 8.66
N ILE A 30 -1.87 4.52 7.63
CA ILE A 30 -0.89 4.92 6.62
C ILE A 30 -0.37 6.31 7.00
N ILE A 31 0.96 6.45 7.08
CA ILE A 31 1.63 7.68 7.51
C ILE A 31 2.72 8.06 6.51
N GLY A 32 3.00 9.35 6.41
CA GLY A 32 4.08 9.89 5.57
C GLY A 32 4.07 11.41 5.54
N PRO A 33 5.17 12.05 5.10
CA PRO A 33 5.21 13.50 4.86
C PRO A 33 4.20 13.94 3.78
N ASN A 34 3.85 15.23 3.77
CA ASN A 34 2.98 15.80 2.74
C ASN A 34 3.60 15.58 1.34
N GLY A 35 2.80 15.04 0.41
CA GLY A 35 3.24 14.76 -0.97
C GLY A 35 4.02 13.46 -1.17
N SER A 36 4.09 12.57 -0.16
CA SER A 36 4.80 11.27 -0.27
C SER A 36 3.97 10.12 -0.86
N GLY A 37 2.84 10.43 -1.51
CA GLY A 37 1.87 9.46 -2.05
C GLY A 37 2.00 9.15 -3.53
#